data_AF-A0A7Y5WPN0-F1
#
_entry.id   AF-A0A7Y5WPN0-F1
#
_cell.length_a   1.000
_cell.length_b   1.000
_cell.length_c   1.000
_cell.angle_alpha   90.00
_cell.angle_beta   90.00
_cell.angle_gamma   90.00
#
_symmetry.space_group_name_H-M   'P 1'
#
loop_
_entity.id
_entity.type
_entity.pdbx_description
1 polymer ?
#
loop_
_entity_poly.entity_id
_entity_poly.type
_entity_poly.pdbx_seq_one_letter_code
_entity_poly.pdbx_strand_id
1 'polypeptide(L)'
;MKPNDDNGRLPTSERPFRVLILSGSERRQYNCPGVDSKSRALMLRMADRLPQDWEIDYEDLGNVYGRARIQSCNACVSTSMALCCWPCNCYEKGDSTEPDLMWNLDLYARLDLADAWAIIGPHNWYGPTSNLKLMFDRLVCANGGNPKEALIDHKNPEQAMALETAPEWEELSVNHLEGRTAAFFCYDDAGANEIGRDGRPRKLRHKQWFDPDREPFDDPRDAYRPLVWQCRYSGVEVPDGLWTNARSGEGRPYSEDQAEDMIHEDAFMQAFDGWTDRFATVVAAKGKAEPGRWRAFGYEPPGHRWADAKLKWRELRMRTGHAPEGSSPRIQDELGLNEDAVLSPAKSDGERLRGS
;
A
#
# COMPACT_ATOMS: atom_id res chain seq x y z
N MET A 1 -10.18 23.62 -0.63
CA MET A 1 -11.58 23.29 -0.96
C MET A 1 -11.91 21.96 -0.30
N LYS A 2 -13.17 21.70 0.11
CA LYS A 2 -13.54 20.34 0.54
C LYS A 2 -13.48 19.40 -0.68
N PRO A 3 -12.87 18.21 -0.57
CA PRO A 3 -12.88 17.25 -1.68
C PRO A 3 -14.31 16.91 -2.12
N ASN A 4 -14.55 16.89 -3.43
CA ASN A 4 -15.80 16.43 -4.02
C ASN A 4 -15.51 15.39 -5.11
N ASP A 5 -15.80 14.12 -4.83
CA ASP A 5 -15.54 13.03 -5.77
C ASP A 5 -16.32 13.16 -7.09
N ASP A 6 -17.46 13.86 -7.10
CA ASP A 6 -18.22 14.11 -8.33
C ASP A 6 -17.44 14.95 -9.35
N ASN A 7 -16.44 15.73 -8.91
CA ASN A 7 -15.54 16.46 -9.82
C ASN A 7 -14.70 15.51 -10.69
N GLY A 8 -14.57 14.23 -10.31
CA GLY A 8 -13.98 13.18 -11.13
C GLY A 8 -14.74 12.89 -12.43
N ARG A 9 -15.98 13.38 -12.59
CA ARG A 9 -16.79 13.30 -13.82
C ARG A 9 -16.58 14.47 -14.77
N LEU A 10 -15.94 15.55 -14.32
CA LEU A 10 -15.67 16.73 -15.15
C LEU A 10 -14.44 16.49 -16.04
N PRO A 11 -14.33 17.17 -17.18
CA PRO A 11 -13.08 17.21 -17.95
C PRO A 11 -11.90 17.69 -17.09
N THR A 12 -10.69 17.19 -17.36
CA THR A 12 -9.47 17.56 -16.63
C THR A 12 -9.23 19.08 -16.60
N SER A 13 -9.59 19.79 -17.68
CA SER A 13 -9.52 21.24 -17.75
C SER A 13 -10.46 21.98 -16.78
N GLU A 14 -11.57 21.36 -16.37
CA GLU A 14 -12.66 21.99 -15.63
C GLU A 14 -12.70 21.59 -14.14
N ARG A 15 -12.23 20.39 -13.77
CA ARG A 15 -12.16 19.97 -12.37
C ARG A 15 -11.07 20.72 -11.58
N PRO A 16 -11.18 20.91 -10.26
CA PRO A 16 -10.07 21.37 -9.43
C PRO A 16 -8.88 20.39 -9.46
N PHE A 17 -7.70 20.91 -9.10
CA PHE A 17 -6.52 20.08 -8.82
C PHE A 17 -6.75 19.33 -7.51
N ARG A 18 -6.44 18.02 -7.46
CA ARG A 18 -6.69 17.18 -6.29
C ARG A 18 -5.43 16.51 -5.77
N VAL A 19 -5.20 16.61 -4.47
CA VAL A 19 -4.09 15.96 -3.76
C VAL A 19 -4.65 15.01 -2.72
N LEU A 20 -4.08 13.80 -2.63
CA LEU A 20 -4.33 12.87 -1.53
C LEU A 20 -3.11 12.83 -0.59
N ILE A 21 -3.30 13.19 0.68
CA ILE A 21 -2.26 13.13 1.71
C ILE A 21 -2.51 11.91 2.60
N LEU A 22 -1.51 11.05 2.77
CA LEU A 22 -1.60 9.83 3.57
C LEU A 22 -0.67 9.90 4.78
N SER A 23 -1.26 9.81 5.98
CA SER A 23 -0.52 9.52 7.20
C SER A 23 -0.25 8.02 7.27
N GLY A 24 1.02 7.66 7.15
CA GLY A 24 1.50 6.28 7.15
C GLY A 24 1.97 5.77 8.52
N SER A 25 1.75 6.48 9.63
CA SER A 25 2.11 5.93 10.96
C SER A 25 1.12 4.86 11.41
N GLU A 26 1.58 3.82 12.11
CA GLU A 26 0.69 2.84 12.76
C GLU A 26 -0.07 3.41 13.96
N ARG A 27 0.43 4.51 14.52
CA ARG A 27 -0.13 5.18 15.69
C ARG A 27 -1.31 6.05 15.28
N ARG A 28 -2.33 6.07 16.15
CA ARG A 28 -3.48 6.96 15.99
C ARG A 28 -4.02 7.35 17.36
N GLN A 29 -4.63 8.54 17.41
CA GLN A 29 -5.39 9.00 18.56
C GLN A 29 -6.36 7.91 19.05
N TYR A 30 -6.38 7.66 20.36
CA TYR A 30 -7.26 6.69 21.03
C TYR A 30 -6.99 5.20 20.77
N ASN A 31 -5.75 4.82 20.44
CA ASN A 31 -5.34 3.41 20.35
C ASN A 31 -4.17 3.06 21.32
N CYS A 32 -3.72 1.80 21.30
CA CYS A 32 -2.72 1.16 22.16
C CYS A 32 -1.42 1.93 22.50
N PRO A 33 -0.89 2.89 21.71
CA PRO A 33 0.25 3.72 22.15
C PRO A 33 -0.13 4.88 23.10
N GLY A 34 -1.41 5.25 23.21
CA GLY A 34 -1.88 6.33 24.10
C GLY A 34 -1.59 7.77 23.63
N VAL A 35 -0.88 7.95 22.51
CA VAL A 35 -0.46 9.25 21.95
C VAL A 35 -0.61 9.28 20.43
N ASP A 36 -0.95 10.43 19.88
CA ASP A 36 -1.19 10.62 18.44
C ASP A 36 0.12 10.60 17.63
N SER A 37 0.04 10.40 16.31
CA SER A 37 1.24 10.26 15.48
C SER A 37 1.80 11.59 14.97
N LYS A 38 3.13 11.68 14.86
CA LYS A 38 3.82 12.76 14.13
C LYS A 38 3.31 12.89 12.69
N SER A 39 3.17 11.75 12.01
CA SER A 39 2.67 11.70 10.63
C SER A 39 1.30 12.37 10.47
N ARG A 40 0.36 12.13 11.39
CA ARG A 40 -0.95 12.78 11.37
C ARG A 40 -0.86 14.29 11.60
N ALA A 41 -0.03 14.74 12.54
CA ALA A 41 0.19 16.17 12.77
C ALA A 41 0.78 16.87 11.53
N LEU A 42 1.75 16.23 10.88
CA LEU A 42 2.37 16.70 9.64
C LEU A 42 1.38 16.70 8.46
N MET A 43 0.56 15.65 8.32
CA MET A 43 -0.51 15.57 7.32
C MET A 43 -1.48 16.76 7.41
N LEU A 44 -1.95 17.07 8.63
CA LEU A 44 -2.83 18.23 8.85
C LEU A 44 -2.12 19.55 8.55
N ARG A 45 -0.86 19.68 8.96
CA ARG A 45 -0.04 20.85 8.65
C ARG A 45 0.13 21.06 7.14
N MET A 46 0.40 19.99 6.38
CA MET A 46 0.49 20.06 4.93
C MET A 46 -0.85 20.49 4.32
N ALA A 47 -1.97 19.93 4.79
CA ALA A 47 -3.29 20.29 4.29
C ALA A 47 -3.59 21.80 4.46
N ASP A 48 -3.16 22.40 5.57
CA ASP A 48 -3.32 23.84 5.83
C ASP A 48 -2.38 24.72 4.97
N ARG A 49 -1.23 24.18 4.54
CA ARG A 49 -0.20 24.91 3.77
C ARG A 49 -0.40 24.85 2.27
N LEU A 50 -1.03 23.79 1.75
CA LEU A 50 -1.29 23.66 0.32
C LEU A 50 -2.26 24.74 -0.19
N PRO A 51 -2.25 25.05 -1.51
CA PRO A 51 -3.20 26.00 -2.09
C PRO A 51 -4.65 25.62 -1.77
N GLN A 52 -5.40 26.55 -1.18
CA GLN A 52 -6.74 26.27 -0.66
C GLN A 52 -7.82 26.25 -1.74
N ASP A 53 -7.49 26.58 -2.98
CA ASP A 53 -8.30 26.36 -4.18
C ASP A 53 -8.21 24.91 -4.70
N TRP A 54 -7.25 24.11 -4.22
CA TRP A 54 -7.17 22.68 -4.51
C TRP A 54 -8.14 21.88 -3.65
N GLU A 55 -8.48 20.68 -4.13
CA GLU A 55 -9.12 19.64 -3.34
C GLU A 55 -8.07 18.89 -2.54
N ILE A 56 -8.07 19.12 -1.23
CA ILE A 56 -7.14 18.47 -0.32
C ILE A 56 -7.87 17.31 0.37
N ASP A 57 -7.64 16.12 -0.14
CA ASP A 57 -8.10 14.85 0.42
C ASP A 57 -7.01 14.28 1.34
N TYR A 58 -7.39 13.71 2.48
CA TYR A 58 -6.40 13.08 3.36
C TYR A 58 -6.97 11.87 4.11
N GLU A 59 -6.09 10.94 4.47
CA GLU A 59 -6.44 9.77 5.27
C GLU A 59 -5.31 9.38 6.22
N ASP A 60 -5.69 8.93 7.41
CA ASP A 60 -4.79 8.33 8.38
C ASP A 60 -4.93 6.81 8.37
N LEU A 61 -3.87 6.12 7.90
CA LEU A 61 -3.80 4.67 7.82
C LEU A 61 -3.50 4.02 9.17
N GLY A 62 -3.31 4.80 10.24
CA GLY A 62 -3.01 4.29 11.57
C GLY A 62 -4.10 3.36 12.14
N ASN A 63 -3.66 2.42 12.98
CA ASN A 63 -4.54 1.41 13.57
C ASN A 63 -5.49 2.05 14.58
N VAL A 64 -6.76 1.58 14.58
CA VAL A 64 -7.76 1.93 15.59
C VAL A 64 -8.51 0.67 15.98
N TYR A 65 -8.71 0.47 17.28
CA TYR A 65 -9.55 -0.62 17.76
C TYR A 65 -10.98 -0.50 17.18
N GLY A 66 -11.52 -1.61 16.66
CA GLY A 66 -12.86 -1.64 16.08
C GLY A 66 -13.00 -1.07 14.66
N ARG A 67 -11.91 -0.56 14.06
CA ARG A 67 -11.86 -0.24 12.62
C ARG A 67 -11.38 -1.48 11.85
N ALA A 68 -11.86 -1.64 10.62
CA ALA A 68 -11.30 -2.61 9.68
C ALA A 68 -9.78 -2.39 9.52
N ARG A 69 -9.05 -3.47 9.29
CA ARG A 69 -7.62 -3.44 8.93
C ARG A 69 -7.49 -3.42 7.41
N ILE A 70 -6.35 -2.97 6.90
CA ILE A 70 -6.01 -3.24 5.50
C ILE A 70 -5.70 -4.72 5.41
N GLN A 71 -6.46 -5.45 4.59
CA GLN A 71 -6.24 -6.86 4.40
C GLN A 71 -5.02 -7.10 3.49
N SER A 72 -4.31 -8.22 3.69
CA SER A 72 -3.11 -8.55 2.91
C SER A 72 -3.43 -8.86 1.45
N CYS A 73 -2.45 -8.72 0.56
CA CYS A 73 -2.60 -9.18 -0.81
C CYS A 73 -2.62 -10.72 -0.87
N ASN A 74 -3.56 -11.31 -1.61
CA ASN A 74 -3.61 -12.76 -1.87
C ASN A 74 -2.65 -13.23 -2.98
N ALA A 75 -1.74 -12.36 -3.44
CA ALA A 75 -0.72 -12.66 -4.44
C ALA A 75 -1.27 -13.26 -5.76
N CYS A 76 -2.44 -12.81 -6.23
CA CYS A 76 -3.05 -13.31 -7.47
C CYS A 76 -2.10 -13.19 -8.68
N VAL A 77 -1.28 -12.14 -8.72
CA VAL A 77 -0.27 -11.91 -9.77
C VAL A 77 0.75 -13.04 -9.88
N SER A 78 1.03 -13.76 -8.78
CA SER A 78 1.96 -14.91 -8.79
C SER A 78 1.39 -16.12 -9.52
N THR A 79 0.09 -16.11 -9.87
CA THR A 79 -0.51 -17.07 -10.80
C THR A 79 -0.55 -16.49 -12.21
N SER A 80 -1.06 -15.28 -12.35
CA SER A 80 -1.23 -14.57 -13.62
C SER A 80 -1.56 -13.10 -13.37
N MET A 81 -1.02 -12.16 -14.16
CA MET A 81 -1.42 -10.75 -14.04
C MET A 81 -2.92 -10.57 -14.33
N ALA A 82 -3.48 -11.38 -15.22
CA ALA A 82 -4.91 -11.36 -15.53
C ALA A 82 -5.82 -11.77 -14.34
N LEU A 83 -5.29 -12.49 -13.35
CA LEU A 83 -6.00 -12.85 -12.12
C LEU A 83 -5.97 -11.70 -11.07
N CYS A 84 -5.02 -10.78 -11.19
CA CYS A 84 -4.89 -9.61 -10.35
C CYS A 84 -5.76 -8.47 -10.90
N CYS A 85 -7.03 -8.40 -10.51
CA CYS A 85 -7.95 -7.40 -11.07
C CYS A 85 -7.66 -5.97 -10.58
N TRP A 86 -8.00 -4.98 -11.41
CA TRP A 86 -7.99 -3.56 -11.08
C TRP A 86 -9.42 -2.98 -11.16
N PRO A 87 -9.95 -2.37 -10.07
CA PRO A 87 -9.46 -2.45 -8.69
C PRO A 87 -9.41 -3.89 -8.14
N CYS A 88 -8.69 -4.11 -7.03
CA CYS A 88 -8.48 -5.45 -6.50
C CYS A 88 -9.79 -6.08 -5.98
N ASN A 89 -10.16 -7.22 -6.57
CA ASN A 89 -11.37 -8.00 -6.28
C ASN A 89 -11.16 -9.13 -5.23
N CYS A 90 -10.10 -9.08 -4.40
CA CYS A 90 -9.95 -10.08 -3.33
C CYS A 90 -10.81 -9.80 -2.09
N TYR A 91 -11.26 -8.55 -1.92
CA TYR A 91 -12.12 -8.11 -0.82
C TYR A 91 -13.17 -7.17 -1.39
N GLU A 92 -14.18 -6.86 -0.58
CA GLU A 92 -15.27 -5.98 -0.97
C GLU A 92 -15.63 -4.98 0.13
N LYS A 93 -16.37 -3.94 -0.26
CA LYS A 93 -16.82 -2.89 0.64
C LYS A 93 -17.91 -3.41 1.57
N GLY A 94 -17.75 -3.20 2.87
CA GLY A 94 -18.74 -3.57 3.87
C GLY A 94 -18.83 -5.06 4.20
N ASP A 95 -17.86 -5.88 3.78
CA ASP A 95 -17.82 -7.29 4.16
C ASP A 95 -17.71 -7.45 5.69
N SER A 96 -18.54 -8.32 6.26
CA SER A 96 -18.58 -8.58 7.71
C SER A 96 -17.67 -9.73 8.16
N THR A 97 -17.31 -10.62 7.24
CA THR A 97 -16.44 -11.78 7.44
C THR A 97 -14.97 -11.39 7.22
N GLU A 98 -14.70 -10.63 6.16
CA GLU A 98 -13.38 -10.15 5.77
C GLU A 98 -13.36 -8.62 5.61
N PRO A 99 -13.60 -7.86 6.69
CA PRO A 99 -13.64 -6.40 6.62
C PRO A 99 -12.31 -5.82 6.12
N ASP A 100 -12.34 -5.04 5.04
CA ASP A 100 -11.16 -4.43 4.44
C ASP A 100 -11.20 -2.90 4.50
N LEU A 101 -10.13 -2.30 5.01
CA LEU A 101 -10.05 -0.86 5.19
C LEU A 101 -9.94 -0.09 3.87
N MET A 102 -9.23 -0.63 2.87
CA MET A 102 -9.07 0.07 1.59
C MET A 102 -10.39 0.24 0.86
N TRP A 103 -11.20 -0.83 0.77
CA TRP A 103 -12.54 -0.75 0.20
C TRP A 103 -13.50 0.10 1.02
N ASN A 104 -13.46 -0.02 2.35
CA ASN A 104 -14.33 0.79 3.22
C ASN A 104 -14.05 2.29 3.15
N LEU A 105 -12.84 2.68 2.74
CA LEU A 105 -12.44 4.08 2.53
C LEU A 105 -12.52 4.55 1.08
N ASP A 106 -12.97 3.70 0.16
CA ASP A 106 -12.92 3.96 -1.29
C ASP A 106 -11.51 4.35 -1.77
N LEU A 107 -10.47 3.77 -1.15
CA LEU A 107 -9.11 4.25 -1.31
C LEU A 107 -8.58 4.05 -2.74
N TYR A 108 -9.00 2.99 -3.44
CA TYR A 108 -8.69 2.81 -4.87
C TYR A 108 -9.22 3.97 -5.72
N ALA A 109 -10.46 4.40 -5.49
CA ALA A 109 -11.06 5.53 -6.19
C ALA A 109 -10.39 6.86 -5.82
N ARG A 110 -10.04 7.07 -4.54
CA ARG A 110 -9.35 8.29 -4.08
C ARG A 110 -7.93 8.40 -4.66
N LEU A 111 -7.21 7.29 -4.76
CA LEU A 111 -5.89 7.24 -5.42
C LEU A 111 -6.00 7.54 -6.92
N ASP A 112 -7.02 7.00 -7.58
CA ASP A 112 -7.34 7.31 -8.98
C ASP A 112 -7.76 8.78 -9.16
N LEU A 113 -8.58 9.36 -8.28
CA LEU A 113 -9.04 10.74 -8.42
C LEU A 113 -7.94 11.79 -8.22
N ALA A 114 -6.91 11.48 -7.43
CA ALA A 114 -5.86 12.43 -7.11
C ALA A 114 -4.86 12.61 -8.27
N ASP A 115 -4.47 13.87 -8.51
CA ASP A 115 -3.39 14.25 -9.43
C ASP A 115 -2.02 13.92 -8.83
N ALA A 116 -1.91 14.08 -7.50
CA ALA A 116 -0.71 13.78 -6.76
C ALA A 116 -1.00 13.15 -5.39
N TRP A 117 -0.10 12.29 -4.94
CA TRP A 117 -0.11 11.67 -3.61
C TRP A 117 1.05 12.18 -2.77
N ALA A 118 0.77 12.54 -1.52
CA ALA A 118 1.77 12.91 -0.53
C ALA A 118 1.74 11.90 0.61
N ILE A 119 2.80 11.10 0.75
CA ILE A 119 2.88 10.02 1.74
C ILE A 119 3.87 10.42 2.83
N ILE A 120 3.40 10.47 4.07
CA ILE A 120 4.19 10.90 5.22
C ILE A 120 4.29 9.73 6.20
N GLY A 121 5.48 9.25 6.54
CA GLY A 121 5.57 8.07 7.41
C GLY A 121 6.91 7.86 8.12
N PRO A 122 6.90 7.17 9.27
CA PRO A 122 8.11 6.84 10.01
C PRO A 122 8.82 5.62 9.40
N HIS A 123 10.09 5.44 9.76
CA HIS A 123 10.78 4.16 9.58
C HIS A 123 10.38 3.16 10.67
N ASN A 124 9.97 1.96 10.24
CA ASN A 124 9.86 0.78 11.10
C ASN A 124 10.89 -0.25 10.64
N TRP A 125 11.96 -0.46 11.41
CA TRP A 125 12.99 -1.47 11.15
C TRP A 125 13.54 -1.47 9.71
N TYR A 126 14.12 -0.34 9.27
CA TYR A 126 14.68 -0.17 7.92
C TYR A 126 13.65 -0.27 6.77
N GLY A 127 12.36 -0.13 7.07
CA GLY A 127 11.30 -0.15 6.06
C GLY A 127 10.14 0.78 6.39
N PRO A 128 9.13 0.83 5.50
CA PRO A 128 7.87 1.51 5.77
C PRO A 128 7.07 0.78 6.85
N THR A 129 6.04 1.44 7.36
CA THR A 129 5.07 0.81 8.26
C THR A 129 4.28 -0.30 7.57
N SER A 130 3.75 -1.22 8.36
CA SER A 130 3.03 -2.41 7.86
C SER A 130 1.75 -2.03 7.12
N ASN A 131 0.95 -1.09 7.64
CA ASN A 131 -0.27 -0.62 6.98
C ASN A 131 0.04 0.09 5.66
N LEU A 132 1.09 0.91 5.62
CA LEU A 132 1.52 1.53 4.36
C LEU A 132 1.98 0.47 3.36
N LYS A 133 2.78 -0.52 3.79
CA LYS A 133 3.22 -1.62 2.94
C LYS A 133 2.05 -2.46 2.43
N LEU A 134 1.05 -2.75 3.27
CA LEU A 134 -0.17 -3.47 2.89
C LEU A 134 -0.96 -2.72 1.81
N MET A 135 -1.10 -1.40 1.95
CA MET A 135 -1.73 -0.57 0.90
C MET A 135 -1.01 -0.73 -0.44
N PHE A 136 0.32 -0.66 -0.44
CA PHE A 136 1.13 -0.82 -1.66
C PHE A 136 1.09 -2.26 -2.22
N ASP A 137 1.10 -3.30 -1.37
CA ASP A 137 0.94 -4.69 -1.81
C ASP A 137 -0.42 -4.95 -2.48
N ARG A 138 -1.44 -4.22 -2.04
CA ARG A 138 -2.79 -4.22 -2.61
C ARG A 138 -2.91 -3.38 -3.89
N LEU A 139 -1.90 -2.56 -4.22
CA LEU A 139 -1.81 -1.75 -5.44
C LEU A 139 -0.96 -2.37 -6.54
N VAL A 140 -0.47 -3.60 -6.38
CA VAL A 140 0.22 -4.33 -7.46
C VAL A 140 -0.64 -4.39 -8.74
N CYS A 141 -1.96 -4.51 -8.58
CA CYS A 141 -2.93 -4.48 -9.69
C CYS A 141 -2.95 -3.17 -10.49
N ALA A 142 -2.43 -2.05 -9.97
CA ALA A 142 -2.39 -0.78 -10.68
C ALA A 142 -1.46 -0.84 -11.91
N ASN A 143 -0.52 -1.78 -11.94
CA ASN A 143 0.33 -2.09 -13.09
C ASN A 143 -0.21 -3.35 -13.79
N GLY A 144 -0.92 -3.16 -14.89
CA GLY A 144 -1.32 -4.26 -15.77
C GLY A 144 -2.46 -5.15 -15.27
N GLY A 145 -3.01 -4.90 -14.08
CA GLY A 145 -4.08 -5.72 -13.52
C GLY A 145 -5.33 -5.73 -14.39
N ASN A 146 -6.07 -6.84 -14.37
CA ASN A 146 -7.23 -7.04 -15.23
C ASN A 146 -8.40 -6.11 -14.88
N PRO A 147 -8.82 -5.19 -15.77
CA PRO A 147 -9.93 -4.28 -15.51
C PRO A 147 -11.30 -4.91 -15.76
N LYS A 148 -11.36 -6.13 -16.31
CA LYS A 148 -12.58 -6.84 -16.73
C LYS A 148 -12.61 -8.25 -16.17
N GLU A 149 -12.95 -8.33 -14.88
CA GLU A 149 -13.08 -9.58 -14.13
C GLU A 149 -13.96 -10.65 -14.80
N ALA A 150 -15.01 -10.26 -15.53
CA ALA A 150 -15.90 -11.21 -16.19
C ALA A 150 -15.20 -12.09 -17.24
N LEU A 151 -14.06 -11.67 -17.78
CA LEU A 151 -13.27 -12.44 -18.76
C LEU A 151 -12.67 -13.72 -18.17
N ILE A 152 -12.59 -13.80 -16.84
CA ILE A 152 -11.97 -14.92 -16.13
C ILE A 152 -12.95 -15.65 -15.22
N ASP A 153 -14.28 -15.45 -15.36
CA ASP A 153 -15.30 -16.07 -14.48
C ASP A 153 -14.95 -15.92 -12.99
N HIS A 154 -14.60 -14.69 -12.59
CA HIS A 154 -14.04 -14.35 -11.26
C HIS A 154 -12.68 -15.01 -11.03
N LYS A 155 -12.34 -15.49 -9.82
CA LYS A 155 -11.01 -16.04 -9.49
C LYS A 155 -10.70 -17.41 -10.14
N ASN A 156 -10.98 -17.59 -11.44
CA ASN A 156 -10.60 -18.79 -12.18
C ASN A 156 -9.16 -18.68 -12.72
N PRO A 157 -8.18 -19.40 -12.15
CA PRO A 157 -6.78 -19.28 -12.56
C PRO A 157 -6.53 -19.76 -13.99
N GLU A 158 -7.22 -20.81 -14.49
CA GLU A 158 -6.98 -21.31 -15.85
C GLU A 158 -7.41 -20.32 -16.91
N GLN A 159 -8.56 -19.64 -16.71
CA GLN A 159 -9.01 -18.61 -17.64
C GLN A 159 -8.13 -17.36 -17.56
N ALA A 160 -7.64 -16.99 -16.38
CA ALA A 160 -6.69 -15.90 -16.22
C ALA A 160 -5.37 -16.20 -16.96
N MET A 161 -4.77 -17.37 -16.75
CA MET A 161 -3.55 -17.78 -17.45
C MET A 161 -3.75 -17.80 -18.98
N ALA A 162 -4.91 -18.26 -19.45
CA ALA A 162 -5.24 -18.19 -20.88
C ALA A 162 -5.34 -16.74 -21.38
N LEU A 163 -6.05 -15.87 -20.65
CA LEU A 163 -6.23 -14.46 -21.01
C LEU A 163 -4.89 -13.72 -21.07
N GLU A 164 -3.97 -13.94 -20.13
CA GLU A 164 -2.65 -13.26 -20.11
C GLU A 164 -1.79 -13.55 -21.35
N THR A 165 -2.03 -14.68 -22.03
CA THR A 165 -1.36 -15.04 -23.28
C THR A 165 -2.13 -14.66 -24.54
N ALA A 166 -3.34 -14.14 -24.39
CA ALA A 166 -4.20 -13.79 -25.51
C ALA A 166 -3.85 -12.40 -26.08
N PRO A 167 -3.99 -12.17 -27.41
CA PRO A 167 -3.63 -10.88 -28.02
C PRO A 167 -4.35 -9.68 -27.41
N GLU A 168 -5.61 -9.83 -26.99
CA GLU A 168 -6.39 -8.77 -26.35
C GLU A 168 -5.82 -8.29 -25.00
N TRP A 169 -4.93 -9.07 -24.38
CA TRP A 169 -4.32 -8.71 -23.09
C TRP A 169 -3.48 -7.44 -23.19
N GLU A 170 -2.80 -7.21 -24.32
CA GLU A 170 -1.99 -6.01 -24.55
C GLU A 170 -2.82 -4.72 -24.46
N GLU A 171 -4.11 -4.76 -24.84
CA GLU A 171 -5.01 -3.61 -24.71
C GLU A 171 -5.61 -3.44 -23.31
N LEU A 172 -5.71 -4.53 -22.53
CA LEU A 172 -6.30 -4.55 -21.19
C LEU A 172 -5.28 -4.20 -20.10
N SER A 173 -4.07 -4.74 -20.22
CA SER A 173 -2.98 -4.65 -19.27
C SER A 173 -2.19 -3.36 -19.44
N VAL A 174 -2.70 -2.29 -18.86
CA VAL A 174 -2.08 -0.96 -18.85
C VAL A 174 -1.72 -0.52 -17.43
N ASN A 175 -0.89 0.50 -17.30
CA ASN A 175 -0.76 1.21 -16.02
C ASN A 175 -2.03 2.05 -15.78
N HIS A 176 -2.80 1.70 -14.78
CA HIS A 176 -4.12 2.32 -14.54
C HIS A 176 -4.02 3.69 -13.87
N LEU A 177 -2.88 3.99 -13.24
CA LEU A 177 -2.64 5.21 -12.48
C LEU A 177 -1.60 6.14 -13.13
N GLU A 178 -1.26 5.90 -14.41
CA GLU A 178 -0.21 6.61 -15.11
C GLU A 178 -0.41 8.14 -15.14
N GLY A 179 0.69 8.88 -15.14
CA GLY A 179 0.71 10.34 -15.23
C GLY A 179 0.61 11.07 -13.89
N ARG A 180 0.32 10.37 -12.79
CA ARG A 180 0.28 10.96 -11.43
C ARG A 180 1.68 11.20 -10.87
N THR A 181 1.75 12.03 -9.82
CA THR A 181 2.98 12.26 -9.04
C THR A 181 2.81 11.72 -7.62
N ALA A 182 3.79 10.98 -7.13
CA ALA A 182 3.86 10.61 -5.71
C ALA A 182 5.08 11.27 -5.06
N ALA A 183 4.93 11.59 -3.78
CA ALA A 183 5.94 12.21 -2.94
C ALA A 183 6.01 11.51 -1.59
N PHE A 184 7.20 11.42 -1.01
CA PHE A 184 7.46 10.70 0.23
C PHE A 184 8.26 11.57 1.18
N PHE A 185 7.67 11.87 2.34
CA PHE A 185 8.35 12.43 3.49
C PHE A 185 8.53 11.34 4.54
N CYS A 186 9.73 10.78 4.59
CA CYS A 186 10.12 9.78 5.57
C CYS A 186 10.72 10.45 6.81
N TYR A 187 10.65 9.80 7.95
CA TYR A 187 11.38 10.24 9.13
C TYR A 187 11.80 9.10 10.05
N ASP A 188 12.90 9.32 10.78
CA ASP A 188 13.45 8.36 11.75
C ASP A 188 14.07 9.07 12.96
N ASP A 189 14.40 8.27 13.97
CA ASP A 189 15.04 8.71 15.22
C ASP A 189 16.51 8.26 15.33
N ALA A 190 17.07 7.67 14.27
CA ALA A 190 18.40 7.08 14.21
C ALA A 190 18.69 6.11 15.36
N GLY A 191 17.69 5.35 15.83
CA GLY A 191 17.84 4.44 16.97
C GLY A 191 17.79 5.15 18.33
N ALA A 192 17.23 6.37 18.36
CA ALA A 192 16.98 7.14 19.57
C ALA A 192 18.25 7.28 20.44
N ASN A 193 18.15 7.08 21.76
CA ASN A 193 19.29 7.04 22.67
C ASN A 193 19.94 5.64 22.80
N GLU A 194 19.55 4.67 21.97
CA GLU A 194 20.05 3.30 22.04
C GLU A 194 21.39 3.11 21.32
N ILE A 195 21.82 4.04 20.47
CA ILE A 195 23.08 3.90 19.72
C ILE A 195 24.30 4.26 20.60
N GLY A 196 25.31 3.41 20.55
CA GLY A 196 26.58 3.56 21.26
C GLY A 196 27.60 4.38 20.47
N ARG A 197 28.73 4.72 21.11
CA ARG A 197 29.84 5.43 20.45
C ARG A 197 30.48 4.65 19.30
N ASP A 198 30.29 3.34 19.29
CA ASP A 198 30.78 2.41 18.27
C ASP A 198 29.82 2.27 17.08
N GLY A 199 28.77 3.11 16.99
CA GLY A 199 27.73 3.05 15.95
C GLY A 199 26.75 1.87 16.12
N ARG A 200 26.82 1.12 17.22
CA ARG A 200 26.03 -0.11 17.41
C ARG A 200 25.01 0.06 18.54
N PRO A 201 23.85 -0.63 18.50
CA PRO A 201 22.90 -0.60 19.61
C PRO A 201 23.55 -1.02 20.93
N ARG A 202 23.38 -0.23 22.00
CA ARG A 202 23.98 -0.45 23.33
C ARG A 202 23.58 -1.78 23.94
N LYS A 203 22.33 -2.21 23.69
CA LYS A 203 21.77 -3.47 24.20
C LYS A 203 22.25 -4.71 23.44
N LEU A 204 22.86 -4.56 22.26
CA LEU A 204 23.31 -5.68 21.45
C LEU A 204 24.50 -6.38 22.12
N ARG A 205 24.30 -7.65 22.52
CA ARG A 205 25.34 -8.47 23.15
C ARG A 205 26.40 -8.94 22.15
N HIS A 206 25.96 -9.39 20.97
CA HIS A 206 26.83 -9.86 19.90
C HIS A 206 27.11 -8.74 18.90
N LYS A 207 27.94 -7.78 19.32
CA LYS A 207 28.26 -6.56 18.54
C LYS A 207 28.78 -6.87 17.13
N GLN A 208 29.46 -7.99 16.95
CA GLN A 208 30.00 -8.45 15.66
C GLN A 208 28.93 -8.85 14.63
N TRP A 209 27.67 -9.02 15.04
CA TRP A 209 26.56 -9.29 14.10
C TRP A 209 26.01 -8.04 13.46
N PHE A 210 26.36 -6.87 13.98
CA PHE A 210 25.95 -5.57 13.45
C PHE A 210 27.19 -4.79 13.03
N ASP A 211 27.36 -4.66 11.72
CA ASP A 211 28.40 -3.83 11.13
C ASP A 211 27.75 -2.53 10.62
N PRO A 212 27.95 -1.37 11.29
CA PRO A 212 27.32 -0.12 10.92
C PRO A 212 27.64 0.31 9.48
N ASP A 213 28.82 -0.07 8.96
CA ASP A 213 29.24 0.24 7.59
C ASP A 213 28.51 -0.61 6.54
N ARG A 214 27.66 -1.55 6.99
CA ARG A 214 26.87 -2.45 6.15
C ARG A 214 25.37 -2.35 6.43
N GLU A 215 24.93 -1.23 6.97
CA GLU A 215 23.50 -0.94 7.06
C GLU A 215 22.84 -0.97 5.66
N PRO A 216 21.54 -1.26 5.56
CA PRO A 216 20.89 -1.55 4.27
C PRO A 216 20.92 -0.40 3.25
N PHE A 217 21.23 0.82 3.67
CA PHE A 217 21.30 2.01 2.82
C PHE A 217 22.11 3.14 3.49
N ASP A 218 22.76 3.97 2.66
CA ASP A 218 23.49 5.17 3.12
C ASP A 218 22.55 6.35 3.39
N ASP A 219 21.55 6.54 2.50
CA ASP A 219 20.54 7.57 2.64
C ASP A 219 19.28 6.96 3.28
N PRO A 220 18.87 7.38 4.49
CA PRO A 220 17.74 6.78 5.19
C PRO A 220 16.43 6.78 4.38
N ARG A 221 16.23 7.72 3.44
CA ARG A 221 15.03 7.73 2.59
C ARG A 221 14.83 6.43 1.83
N ASP A 222 15.92 5.70 1.57
CA ASP A 222 15.94 4.42 0.88
C ASP A 222 15.21 3.29 1.62
N ALA A 223 14.86 3.46 2.89
CA ALA A 223 13.91 2.59 3.59
C ALA A 223 12.58 2.44 2.81
N TYR A 224 12.19 3.48 2.06
CA TYR A 224 10.96 3.53 1.27
C TYR A 224 11.18 3.21 -0.20
N ARG A 225 12.40 2.86 -0.60
CA ARG A 225 12.78 2.57 -1.99
C ARG A 225 11.84 1.55 -2.66
N PRO A 226 11.43 0.43 -2.04
CA PRO A 226 10.50 -0.50 -2.69
C PRO A 226 9.16 0.16 -3.11
N LEU A 227 8.62 1.06 -2.29
CA LEU A 227 7.36 1.75 -2.59
C LEU A 227 7.54 2.79 -3.71
N VAL A 228 8.65 3.54 -3.66
CA VAL A 228 9.02 4.51 -4.71
C VAL A 228 9.19 3.82 -6.07
N TRP A 229 9.87 2.68 -6.09
CA TRP A 229 10.06 1.92 -7.32
C TRP A 229 8.76 1.30 -7.82
N GLN A 230 7.86 0.86 -6.93
CA GLN A 230 6.54 0.40 -7.34
C GLN A 230 5.74 1.54 -8.01
N CYS A 231 5.76 2.77 -7.48
CA CYS A 231 5.15 3.92 -8.13
C CYS A 231 5.71 4.14 -9.54
N ARG A 232 7.05 4.25 -9.65
CA ARG A 232 7.73 4.50 -10.94
C ARG A 232 7.45 3.38 -11.94
N TYR A 233 7.47 2.13 -11.49
CA TYR A 233 7.14 0.96 -12.31
C TYR A 233 5.69 1.01 -12.81
N SER A 234 4.78 1.64 -12.07
CA SER A 234 3.34 1.76 -12.40
C SER A 234 2.96 3.08 -13.08
N GLY A 235 3.93 3.80 -13.68
CA GLY A 235 3.67 5.06 -14.39
C GLY A 235 3.36 6.26 -13.48
N VAL A 236 3.56 6.13 -12.17
CA VAL A 236 3.44 7.22 -11.19
C VAL A 236 4.83 7.75 -10.91
N GLU A 237 5.15 8.97 -11.35
CA GLU A 237 6.49 9.51 -11.13
C GLU A 237 6.72 9.79 -9.64
N VAL A 238 7.97 9.67 -9.21
CA VAL A 238 8.43 10.13 -7.90
C VAL A 238 9.70 10.95 -8.13
N PRO A 239 9.60 12.28 -8.30
CA PRO A 239 10.77 13.12 -8.46
C PRO A 239 11.70 13.00 -7.25
N ASP A 240 13.02 12.92 -7.46
CA ASP A 240 13.98 12.73 -6.34
C ASP A 240 13.90 13.86 -5.30
N GLY A 241 13.57 15.08 -5.72
CA GLY A 241 13.38 16.23 -4.80
C GLY A 241 12.10 16.16 -3.94
N LEU A 242 11.20 15.21 -4.24
CA LEU A 242 9.97 14.93 -3.50
C LEU A 242 10.05 13.64 -2.67
N TRP A 243 11.21 12.96 -2.66
CA TRP A 243 11.49 11.81 -1.81
C TRP A 243 12.63 12.15 -0.85
N THR A 244 12.29 12.35 0.42
CA THR A 244 13.22 12.86 1.43
C THR A 244 13.06 12.14 2.76
N ASN A 245 14.07 12.24 3.60
CA ASN A 245 14.04 11.80 4.99
C ASN A 245 14.50 12.94 5.92
N ALA A 246 13.87 13.06 7.09
CA ALA A 246 14.30 13.96 8.15
C ALA A 246 14.38 13.23 9.49
N ARG A 247 15.29 13.66 10.37
CA ARG A 247 15.46 13.06 11.70
C ARG A 247 14.79 13.90 12.78
N SER A 248 14.14 13.22 13.73
CA SER A 248 13.55 13.83 14.92
C SER A 248 13.83 12.90 16.11
N GLY A 249 14.16 13.47 17.27
CA GLY A 249 14.41 12.69 18.49
C GLY A 249 15.76 11.96 18.58
N GLU A 250 16.71 12.22 17.68
CA GLU A 250 18.03 11.58 17.70
C GLU A 250 18.73 11.77 19.06
N GLY A 251 19.18 10.66 19.67
CA GLY A 251 19.84 10.67 20.97
C GLY A 251 18.92 10.86 22.19
N ARG A 252 17.60 10.97 22.01
CA ARG A 252 16.61 11.08 23.10
C ARG A 252 15.94 9.73 23.38
N PRO A 253 15.36 9.50 24.57
CA PRO A 253 14.45 8.37 24.77
C PRO A 253 13.26 8.44 23.81
N TYR A 254 12.72 7.29 23.38
CA TYR A 254 11.52 7.24 22.52
C TYR A 254 10.30 7.99 23.11
N SER A 255 10.23 8.13 24.43
CA SER A 255 9.15 8.87 25.10
C SER A 255 9.26 10.39 24.98
N GLU A 256 10.42 10.93 24.61
CA GLU A 256 10.71 12.37 24.45
C GLU A 256 10.83 12.75 22.97
N ASP A 257 10.13 11.98 22.14
CA ASP A 257 10.11 12.10 20.69
C ASP A 257 8.67 11.95 20.15
N GLN A 258 7.73 12.65 20.78
CA GLN A 258 6.32 12.69 20.39
C GLN A 258 6.01 13.84 19.42
N ALA A 259 4.74 13.98 19.05
CA ALA A 259 4.31 15.07 18.17
C ALA A 259 4.52 16.45 18.84
N GLU A 260 4.31 16.55 20.15
CA GLU A 260 4.57 17.74 20.96
C GLU A 260 6.06 18.07 21.08
N ASP A 261 6.95 17.09 20.99
CA ASP A 261 8.40 17.32 20.99
C ASP A 261 8.88 17.76 19.60
N MET A 262 8.40 17.08 18.57
CA MET A 262 8.75 17.31 17.15
C MET A 262 8.51 18.76 16.71
N ILE A 263 7.43 19.40 17.17
CA ILE A 263 7.12 20.79 16.76
C ILE A 263 8.13 21.82 17.27
N HIS A 264 8.99 21.45 18.23
CA HIS A 264 10.06 22.28 18.76
C HIS A 264 11.42 22.00 18.08
N GLU A 265 11.47 21.07 17.13
CA GLU A 265 12.66 20.75 16.35
C GLU A 265 12.70 21.57 15.05
N ASP A 266 13.26 22.79 15.11
CA ASP A 266 13.28 23.75 14.00
C ASP A 266 13.78 23.15 12.69
N ALA A 267 14.87 22.38 12.72
CA ALA A 267 15.46 21.77 11.53
C ALA A 267 14.51 20.74 10.88
N PHE A 268 13.83 19.92 11.68
CA PHE A 268 12.87 18.94 11.20
C PHE A 268 11.64 19.63 10.59
N MET A 269 11.09 20.62 11.30
CA MET A 269 9.91 21.36 10.83
C MET A 269 10.21 22.18 9.57
N GLN A 270 11.39 22.79 9.46
CA GLN A 270 11.84 23.48 8.24
C GLN A 270 12.02 22.50 7.06
N ALA A 271 12.56 21.30 7.31
CA ALA A 271 12.67 20.28 6.28
C ALA A 271 11.29 19.85 5.75
N PHE A 272 10.31 19.67 6.64
CA PHE A 272 8.94 19.32 6.27
C PHE A 272 8.23 20.44 5.50
N ASP A 273 8.30 21.67 6.00
CA ASP A 273 7.70 22.83 5.33
C ASP A 273 8.32 23.06 3.95
N GLY A 274 9.65 23.00 3.86
CA GLY A 274 10.35 23.13 2.58
C GLY A 274 10.03 22.00 1.60
N TRP A 275 9.83 20.77 2.08
CA TRP A 275 9.35 19.66 1.25
C TRP A 275 7.90 19.90 0.77
N THR A 276 7.02 20.41 1.64
CA THR A 276 5.64 20.76 1.29
C THR A 276 5.57 21.84 0.22
N ASP A 277 6.40 22.88 0.33
CA ASP A 277 6.45 23.98 -0.63
C ASP A 277 6.99 23.51 -1.99
N ARG A 278 8.00 22.62 -1.98
CA ARG A 278 8.52 21.96 -3.18
C ARG A 278 7.48 21.05 -3.83
N PHE A 279 6.75 20.27 -3.03
CA PHE A 279 5.65 19.43 -3.51
C PHE A 279 4.64 20.28 -4.27
N ALA A 280 4.11 21.34 -3.65
CA ALA A 280 3.13 22.22 -4.26
C ALA A 280 3.65 22.82 -5.58
N THR A 281 4.89 23.30 -5.59
CA THR A 281 5.53 23.90 -6.78
C THR A 281 5.65 22.89 -7.92
N VAL A 282 6.17 21.69 -7.64
CA VAL A 282 6.41 20.65 -8.66
C VAL A 282 5.11 20.13 -9.23
N VAL A 283 4.12 19.79 -8.40
CA VAL A 283 2.85 19.22 -8.87
C VAL A 283 2.01 20.25 -9.61
N ALA A 284 2.03 21.52 -9.19
CA ALA A 284 1.36 22.61 -9.88
C ALA A 284 1.97 22.85 -11.27
N ALA A 285 3.32 22.84 -11.36
CA ALA A 285 4.03 23.06 -12.61
C ALA A 285 3.78 21.93 -13.62
N LYS A 286 3.64 20.69 -13.15
CA LYS A 286 3.28 19.55 -13.99
C LYS A 286 1.83 19.62 -14.47
N GLY A 287 0.92 20.05 -13.60
CA GLY A 287 -0.51 20.10 -13.89
C GLY A 287 -1.23 18.80 -13.55
N LYS A 288 -2.52 18.75 -13.91
CA LYS A 288 -3.44 17.67 -13.56
C LYS A 288 -3.16 16.43 -14.40
N ALA A 289 -3.34 15.25 -13.80
CA ALA A 289 -3.24 13.97 -14.49
C ALA A 289 -4.52 13.68 -15.27
N GLU A 290 -4.38 13.15 -16.48
CA GLU A 290 -5.54 12.66 -17.23
C GLU A 290 -6.08 11.37 -16.59
N PRO A 291 -7.42 11.18 -16.56
CA PRO A 291 -8.04 9.92 -16.21
C PRO A 291 -7.49 8.74 -16.99
N GLY A 292 -7.18 7.62 -16.30
CA GLY A 292 -6.83 6.37 -16.95
C GLY A 292 -8.01 5.75 -17.71
N ARG A 293 -7.73 4.84 -18.64
CA ARG A 293 -8.76 4.13 -19.42
C ARG A 293 -9.74 3.35 -18.52
N TRP A 294 -9.22 2.70 -17.49
CA TRP A 294 -9.98 1.88 -16.56
C TRP A 294 -9.95 2.51 -15.17
N ARG A 295 -10.95 3.33 -14.90
CA ARG A 295 -11.06 4.10 -13.65
C ARG A 295 -11.45 3.18 -12.49
N ALA A 296 -10.84 3.42 -11.33
CA ALA A 296 -11.34 2.89 -10.06
C ALA A 296 -12.51 3.74 -9.54
N PHE A 297 -12.49 5.05 -9.83
CA PHE A 297 -13.63 5.91 -9.58
C PHE A 297 -14.84 5.51 -10.41
N GLY A 298 -15.97 5.27 -9.73
CA GLY A 298 -17.20 4.81 -10.36
C GLY A 298 -17.20 3.32 -10.73
N TYR A 299 -16.18 2.55 -10.33
CA TYR A 299 -16.18 1.11 -10.49
C TYR A 299 -17.19 0.45 -9.55
N GLU A 300 -18.10 -0.34 -10.11
CA GLU A 300 -19.02 -1.19 -9.37
C GLU A 300 -18.59 -2.65 -9.56
N PRO A 301 -18.17 -3.36 -8.49
CA PRO A 301 -17.81 -4.76 -8.58
C PRO A 301 -18.97 -5.61 -9.13
N PRO A 302 -18.72 -6.54 -10.07
CA PRO A 302 -19.76 -7.43 -10.55
C PRO A 302 -20.22 -8.40 -9.44
N GLY A 303 -21.50 -8.79 -9.50
CA GLY A 303 -22.04 -9.81 -8.58
C GLY A 303 -21.43 -11.18 -8.84
N HIS A 304 -20.88 -11.81 -7.80
CA HIS A 304 -20.07 -13.03 -7.92
C HIS A 304 -20.71 -14.29 -7.29
N ARG A 305 -21.96 -14.23 -6.79
CA ARG A 305 -22.64 -15.34 -6.07
C ARG A 305 -22.52 -16.73 -6.73
N TRP A 306 -22.69 -16.80 -8.05
CA TRP A 306 -22.57 -18.06 -8.80
C TRP A 306 -21.11 -18.49 -9.00
N ALA A 307 -20.22 -17.53 -9.21
CA ALA A 307 -18.79 -17.79 -9.33
C ALA A 307 -18.21 -18.27 -7.97
N ASP A 308 -18.64 -17.69 -6.85
CA ASP A 308 -18.24 -18.14 -5.50
C ASP A 308 -18.68 -19.56 -5.22
N ALA A 309 -19.89 -19.92 -5.63
CA ALA A 309 -20.38 -21.28 -5.49
C ALA A 309 -19.51 -22.28 -6.28
N LYS A 310 -19.09 -21.91 -7.50
CA LYS A 310 -18.14 -22.71 -8.30
C LYS A 310 -16.77 -22.80 -7.62
N LEU A 311 -16.25 -21.70 -7.06
CA LEU A 311 -14.97 -21.68 -6.37
C LEU A 311 -14.99 -22.56 -5.11
N LYS A 312 -16.05 -22.48 -4.29
CA LYS A 312 -16.22 -23.34 -3.12
C LYS A 312 -16.30 -24.82 -3.50
N TRP A 313 -17.00 -25.14 -4.60
CA TRP A 313 -17.04 -26.50 -5.13
C TRP A 313 -15.65 -26.98 -5.59
N ARG A 314 -14.92 -26.12 -6.31
CA ARG A 314 -13.55 -26.39 -6.73
C ARG A 314 -12.62 -26.62 -5.54
N GLU A 315 -12.70 -25.78 -4.52
CA GLU A 315 -11.93 -25.90 -3.29
C GLU A 315 -12.18 -27.23 -2.60
N LEU A 316 -13.44 -27.65 -2.47
CA LEU A 316 -13.80 -28.95 -1.90
C LEU A 316 -13.21 -30.12 -2.69
N ARG A 317 -13.20 -30.03 -4.03
CA ARG A 317 -12.53 -31.02 -4.88
C ARG A 317 -11.01 -31.05 -4.67
N MET A 318 -10.36 -29.89 -4.56
CA MET A 318 -8.92 -29.83 -4.30
C MET A 318 -8.57 -30.43 -2.93
N ARG A 319 -9.34 -30.10 -1.88
CA ARG A 319 -9.18 -30.67 -0.52
C ARG A 319 -9.33 -32.19 -0.44
N THR A 320 -9.97 -32.80 -1.45
CA THR A 320 -10.16 -34.25 -1.54
C THR A 320 -9.21 -34.92 -2.54
N GLY A 321 -8.17 -34.22 -3.02
CA GLY A 321 -7.18 -34.75 -3.97
C GLY A 321 -7.66 -34.81 -5.43
N HIS A 322 -8.80 -34.18 -5.72
CA HIS A 322 -9.47 -34.19 -7.03
C HIS A 322 -9.35 -32.84 -7.76
N ALA A 323 -8.16 -32.24 -7.74
CA ALA A 323 -7.82 -31.06 -8.55
C ALA A 323 -8.19 -31.24 -10.04
N PRO A 324 -8.62 -30.18 -10.75
CA PRO A 324 -8.98 -30.25 -12.17
C PRO A 324 -7.84 -30.79 -13.04
N GLU A 325 -8.16 -31.57 -14.05
CA GLU A 325 -7.17 -32.11 -14.99
C GLU A 325 -6.45 -30.98 -15.74
N GLY A 326 -5.13 -31.10 -15.90
CA GLY A 326 -4.29 -30.08 -16.54
C GLY A 326 -4.09 -28.79 -15.74
N SER A 327 -4.67 -28.68 -14.54
CA SER A 327 -4.47 -27.52 -13.67
C SER A 327 -3.10 -27.54 -12.96
N SER A 328 -2.59 -26.38 -12.58
CA SER A 328 -1.35 -26.27 -11.80
C SER A 328 -1.40 -27.07 -10.49
N PRO A 329 -2.47 -27.04 -9.69
CA PRO A 329 -2.57 -27.91 -8.51
C PRO A 329 -2.47 -29.41 -8.83
N ARG A 330 -3.09 -29.89 -9.91
CA ARG A 330 -2.99 -31.30 -10.33
C ARG A 330 -1.55 -31.67 -10.69
N ILE A 331 -0.86 -30.81 -11.43
CA ILE A 331 0.55 -31.03 -11.80
C ILE A 331 1.44 -31.05 -10.55
N GLN A 332 1.20 -30.16 -9.59
CA GLN A 332 1.95 -30.13 -8.33
C GLN A 332 1.73 -31.42 -7.51
N ASP A 333 0.49 -31.92 -7.45
CA ASP A 333 0.16 -33.18 -6.79
C ASP A 333 0.84 -34.37 -7.48
N GLU A 334 0.82 -34.43 -8.82
CA GLU A 334 1.49 -35.48 -9.61
C GLU A 334 3.02 -35.45 -9.45
N LEU A 335 3.61 -34.27 -9.27
CA LEU A 335 5.02 -34.08 -8.99
C LEU A 335 5.38 -34.30 -7.50
N GLY A 336 4.40 -34.55 -6.62
CA GLY A 336 4.63 -34.72 -5.19
C GLY A 336 5.11 -33.45 -4.49
N LEU A 337 4.77 -32.26 -5.00
CA LEU A 337 5.19 -30.98 -4.41
C LEU A 337 4.33 -30.57 -3.20
N ASN A 338 3.10 -31.07 -3.12
CA ASN A 338 2.14 -30.75 -2.07
C ASN A 338 1.92 -31.99 -1.17
N GLU A 339 2.73 -32.13 -0.12
CA GLU A 339 2.60 -33.24 0.85
C GLU A 339 1.59 -32.93 1.98
N ASP A 340 0.89 -31.80 1.90
CA ASP A 340 0.08 -31.20 2.97
C ASP A 340 -1.43 -31.13 2.65
N ALA A 341 -1.90 -31.83 1.60
CA ALA A 341 -3.30 -31.86 1.22
C ALA A 341 -4.19 -32.33 2.39
N VAL A 342 -5.03 -31.42 2.89
CA VAL A 342 -5.88 -31.65 4.06
C VAL A 342 -7.34 -31.27 3.80
N LEU A 343 -8.23 -31.97 4.51
CA LEU A 343 -9.66 -31.68 4.50
C LEU A 343 -10.01 -30.35 5.20
N SER A 344 -9.16 -29.89 6.13
CA SER A 344 -9.36 -28.64 6.87
C SER A 344 -8.05 -27.87 7.08
N PRO A 345 -8.00 -26.56 6.71
CA PRO A 345 -6.84 -25.72 6.96
C PRO A 345 -6.74 -25.21 8.41
N ALA A 346 -7.65 -25.61 9.31
CA ALA A 346 -7.73 -25.04 10.65
C ALA A 346 -6.52 -25.36 11.56
N LYS A 347 -5.87 -26.52 11.36
CA LYS A 347 -4.62 -26.84 12.05
C LYS A 347 -3.45 -26.30 11.23
N SER A 348 -2.58 -25.53 11.87
CA SER A 348 -1.31 -25.08 11.28
C SER A 348 -0.38 -26.25 11.02
N ASP A 349 0.56 -26.09 10.07
CA ASP A 349 1.55 -27.14 9.78
C ASP A 349 2.45 -27.43 10.99
N GLY A 350 2.71 -26.42 11.81
CA GLY A 350 3.45 -26.59 13.06
C GLY A 350 2.74 -27.48 14.08
N GLU A 351 1.41 -27.48 14.13
CA GLU A 351 0.63 -28.40 14.99
C GLU A 351 0.68 -29.82 14.43
N ARG A 352 0.54 -29.97 13.12
CA ARG A 352 0.59 -31.29 12.46
C ARG A 352 1.96 -31.95 12.62
N LEU A 353 3.03 -31.20 12.36
CA LEU A 353 4.40 -31.67 12.52
C LEU A 353 4.69 -32.15 13.94
N ARG A 354 4.07 -31.53 14.94
CA ARG A 354 4.25 -31.87 16.36
C ARG A 354 3.31 -32.95 16.87
N GLY A 355 2.44 -33.50 16.01
CA GLY A 355 1.59 -34.65 16.34
C GLY A 355 0.51 -34.39 17.39
N SER A 356 -0.01 -33.16 17.50
CA SER A 356 -1.08 -32.80 18.45
C SER A 356 -2.49 -33.13 17.98
#